data_AF-A0A088RMD4-F1
#
_entry.id   AF-A0A088RMD4-F1
#
_cell.length_a   1.000
_cell.length_b   1.000
_cell.length_c   1.000
_cell.angle_alpha   90.00
_cell.angle_beta   90.00
_cell.angle_gamma   90.00
#
_symmetry.space_group_name_H-M   'P 1'
#
loop_
_entity.id
_entity.type
_entity.pdbx_description
1 polymer ?
#
loop_
_entity_poly.entity_id
_entity_poly.type
_entity_poly.pdbx_seq_one_letter_code
_entity_poly.pdbx_strand_id
1 'polypeptide(L)'
;MSVQAFFDFSSSLLSPKYVGLSPFYAPKKSRLDTSPPGVLSSMYEYAMCTKRSLNTRIIGFAEPTLQQCIDEFTRDLKATALIQDKEAMSTLLRQRRGIVDPSQLPWSPRPEYLAWLRAQGRLDEATLS
;
A
#
# COMPACT_ATOMS: atom_id res chain seq x y z
N MET A 1 33.23 -7.93 0.64
CA MET A 1 32.01 -8.24 -0.13
C MET A 1 32.42 -8.91 -1.43
N SER A 2 31.79 -10.02 -1.83
CA SER A 2 32.14 -10.69 -3.09
C SER A 2 31.65 -9.87 -4.29
N VAL A 3 32.36 -9.97 -5.42
CA VAL A 3 31.97 -9.34 -6.68
C VAL A 3 30.57 -9.80 -7.11
N GLN A 4 30.23 -11.06 -6.83
CA GLN A 4 28.88 -11.59 -7.04
C GLN A 4 27.83 -10.86 -6.22
N ALA A 5 28.08 -10.61 -4.93
CA ALA A 5 27.17 -9.86 -4.09
C ALA A 5 26.98 -8.41 -4.58
N PHE A 6 28.01 -7.79 -5.14
CA PHE A 6 27.92 -6.45 -5.75
C PHE A 6 27.09 -6.44 -7.05
N PHE A 7 27.26 -7.44 -7.91
CA PHE A 7 26.44 -7.57 -9.13
C PHE A 7 25.00 -7.96 -8.84
N ASP A 8 24.75 -8.85 -7.88
CA ASP A 8 23.40 -9.19 -7.44
C ASP A 8 22.71 -7.97 -6.80
N PHE A 9 23.42 -7.17 -5.99
CA PHE A 9 22.87 -5.94 -5.43
C PHE A 9 22.63 -4.88 -6.52
N SER A 10 23.57 -4.68 -7.44
CA SER A 10 23.47 -3.67 -8.50
C SER A 10 22.44 -4.02 -9.59
N SER A 11 22.23 -5.30 -9.87
CA SER A 11 21.16 -5.80 -10.76
C SER A 11 19.80 -5.95 -10.07
N SER A 12 19.76 -6.15 -8.74
CA SER A 12 18.51 -6.12 -7.95
C SER A 12 17.84 -4.74 -7.98
N LEU A 13 18.64 -3.68 -8.11
CA LEU A 13 18.18 -2.28 -8.20
C LEU A 13 17.47 -1.93 -9.50
N LEU A 14 17.32 -2.87 -10.46
CA LEU A 14 16.68 -2.62 -11.76
C LEU A 14 15.61 -3.64 -12.16
N SER A 15 15.38 -4.71 -11.39
CA SER A 15 14.37 -5.72 -11.76
C SER A 15 12.98 -5.37 -11.18
N PRO A 16 11.93 -5.31 -12.02
CA PRO A 16 10.55 -5.03 -11.59
C PRO A 16 10.03 -5.97 -10.50
N LYS A 17 10.62 -7.17 -10.39
CA LYS A 17 10.27 -8.17 -9.36
C LYS A 17 10.67 -7.73 -7.94
N TYR A 18 11.56 -6.75 -7.79
CA TYR A 18 12.04 -6.26 -6.50
C TYR A 18 11.43 -4.91 -6.08
N VAL A 19 10.54 -4.34 -6.90
CA VAL A 19 9.91 -3.02 -6.70
C VAL A 19 9.01 -2.96 -5.46
N GLY A 20 8.71 -4.08 -4.80
CA GLY A 20 7.78 -4.12 -3.66
C GLY A 20 6.31 -4.09 -4.10
N LEU A 21 5.38 -4.00 -3.14
CA LEU A 21 3.94 -3.98 -3.42
C LEU A 21 3.45 -2.59 -3.82
N SER A 22 2.54 -2.51 -4.79
CA SER A 22 1.84 -1.27 -5.12
C SER A 22 0.70 -1.03 -4.13
N PRO A 23 0.55 0.18 -3.56
CA PRO A 23 -0.58 0.50 -2.67
C PRO A 23 -1.94 0.45 -3.39
N PHE A 24 -1.93 0.47 -4.72
CA PHE A 24 -3.15 0.47 -5.53
C PHE A 24 -3.66 -0.93 -5.88
N TYR A 25 -2.80 -1.95 -5.79
CA TYR A 25 -3.09 -3.29 -6.30
C TYR A 25 -3.22 -4.30 -5.15
N ALA A 26 -4.42 -4.40 -4.59
CA ALA A 26 -4.79 -5.46 -3.65
C ALA A 26 -6.17 -6.02 -4.05
N PRO A 27 -6.40 -7.35 -3.98
CA PRO A 27 -7.69 -7.94 -4.31
C PRO A 27 -8.84 -7.37 -3.47
N LYS A 28 -10.05 -7.33 -4.02
CA LYS A 28 -11.26 -6.85 -3.30
C LYS A 28 -11.42 -7.49 -1.92
N LYS A 29 -11.13 -8.79 -1.80
CA LYS A 29 -11.24 -9.54 -0.54
C LYS A 29 -10.33 -8.98 0.56
N SER A 30 -9.06 -8.69 0.26
CA SER A 30 -8.14 -8.14 1.26
C SER A 30 -8.44 -6.67 1.59
N ARG A 31 -8.99 -5.91 0.64
CA ARG A 31 -9.34 -4.51 0.84
C ARG A 31 -10.60 -4.28 1.67
N LEU A 32 -11.57 -5.21 1.56
CA LEU A 32 -12.78 -5.21 2.38
C LEU A 32 -12.61 -5.96 3.70
N ASP A 33 -11.45 -6.58 3.93
CA ASP A 33 -11.15 -7.30 5.15
C ASP A 33 -11.06 -6.35 6.34
N THR A 34 -11.96 -6.54 7.30
CA THR A 34 -12.03 -5.80 8.55
C THR A 34 -11.32 -6.49 9.71
N SER A 35 -10.69 -7.64 9.47
CA SER A 35 -9.96 -8.36 10.49
C SER A 35 -8.66 -7.64 10.87
N PRO A 36 -8.24 -7.73 12.15
CA PRO A 36 -6.95 -7.22 12.59
C PRO A 36 -5.81 -7.84 11.78
N PRO A 37 -4.77 -7.07 11.39
CA PRO A 37 -3.59 -7.64 10.76
C PRO A 37 -2.87 -8.60 11.71
N GLY A 38 -2.21 -9.61 11.15
CA GLY A 38 -1.27 -10.45 11.88
C GLY A 38 0.10 -9.76 11.98
N VAL A 39 0.84 -10.03 13.06
CA VAL A 39 2.20 -9.47 13.26
C VAL A 39 3.14 -9.85 12.11
N LEU A 40 3.10 -11.12 11.68
CA LEU A 40 3.94 -11.60 10.57
C LEU A 40 3.56 -10.97 9.23
N SER A 41 2.27 -10.75 8.97
CA SER A 41 1.82 -10.05 7.76
C SER A 41 2.28 -8.60 7.75
N SER A 42 2.18 -7.89 8.89
CA SER A 42 2.66 -6.51 9.00
C SER A 42 4.17 -6.40 8.81
N MET A 43 4.94 -7.36 9.33
CA MET A 43 6.39 -7.40 9.11
C MET A 43 6.74 -7.66 7.65
N TYR A 44 5.98 -8.53 6.96
CA TYR A 44 6.13 -8.76 5.53
C TYR A 44 5.81 -7.50 4.71
N GLU A 45 4.70 -6.84 5.01
CA GLU A 45 4.30 -5.59 4.35
C GLU A 45 5.33 -4.48 4.55
N TYR A 46 5.87 -4.34 5.77
CA TYR A 46 6.98 -3.43 6.07
C TYR A 46 8.22 -3.72 5.22
N ALA A 47 8.61 -4.99 5.10
CA ALA A 47 9.75 -5.39 4.27
C ALA A 47 9.51 -5.06 2.79
N MET A 48 8.29 -5.26 2.29
CA MET A 48 7.91 -4.93 0.91
C MET A 48 7.84 -3.42 0.67
N CYS A 49 7.36 -2.64 1.64
CA CYS A 49 7.37 -1.18 1.61
C CYS A 49 8.82 -0.66 1.58
N THR A 50 9.68 -1.18 2.45
CA THR A 50 11.10 -0.81 2.53
C THR A 50 11.83 -1.14 1.22
N LYS A 51 11.55 -2.29 0.60
CA LYS A 51 12.09 -2.61 -0.73
C LYS A 51 11.64 -1.61 -1.78
N ARG A 52 10.38 -1.17 -1.75
CA ARG A 52 9.86 -0.15 -2.67
C ARG A 52 10.53 1.20 -2.47
N SER A 53 10.64 1.65 -1.22
CA SER A 53 11.22 2.94 -0.87
C SER A 53 12.72 3.04 -1.18
N LEU A 54 13.44 1.91 -1.19
CA LEU A 54 14.85 1.86 -1.59
C LEU A 54 15.04 1.78 -3.11
N ASN A 55 14.02 1.39 -3.88
CA ASN A 55 14.06 1.25 -5.34
C ASN A 55 13.59 2.50 -6.08
N THR A 56 13.86 3.69 -5.54
CA THR A 56 13.46 4.99 -6.12
C THR A 56 13.94 5.21 -7.55
N ARG A 57 15.09 4.63 -7.92
CA ARG A 57 15.66 4.72 -9.29
C ARG A 57 14.82 4.00 -10.35
N ILE A 58 14.07 2.96 -9.99
CA ILE A 58 13.15 2.27 -10.92
C ILE A 58 11.82 3.04 -11.01
N ILE A 59 11.32 3.51 -9.88
CA ILE A 59 9.95 4.05 -9.76
C ILE A 59 9.89 5.50 -10.26
N GLY A 60 11.02 6.20 -10.36
CA GLY A 60 11.11 7.60 -10.82
C GLY A 60 10.51 8.61 -9.84
N PHE A 61 9.94 8.14 -8.74
CA PHE A 61 9.30 8.92 -7.68
C PHE A 61 9.51 8.22 -6.33
N ALA A 62 9.77 9.00 -5.27
CA ALA A 62 10.18 8.50 -3.96
C ALA A 62 8.97 8.23 -3.03
N GLU A 63 7.96 7.51 -3.52
CA GLU A 63 6.82 7.09 -2.71
C GLU A 63 6.65 5.55 -2.68
N PRO A 64 6.57 4.94 -1.48
CA PRO A 64 6.65 5.54 -0.14
C PRO A 64 8.09 5.89 0.31
N THR A 65 8.25 6.75 1.32
CA THR A 65 9.55 6.98 2.00
C THR A 65 9.81 5.91 3.07
N LEU A 66 11.07 5.76 3.50
CA LEU A 66 11.41 4.85 4.61
C LEU A 66 10.67 5.20 5.91
N GLN A 67 10.54 6.49 6.22
CA GLN A 67 9.79 6.93 7.39
C GLN A 67 8.33 6.54 7.29
N GLN A 68 7.70 6.73 6.12
CA GLN A 68 6.34 6.29 5.89
C GLN A 68 6.21 4.79 6.15
N CYS A 69 7.12 3.95 5.63
CA CYS A 69 7.09 2.50 5.90
C CYS A 69 7.14 2.16 7.40
N ILE A 70 7.95 2.88 8.20
CA ILE A 70 8.04 2.69 9.65
C ILE A 70 6.73 3.12 10.32
N ASP A 71 6.17 4.25 9.92
CA ASP A 71 4.91 4.77 10.45
C ASP A 71 3.75 3.80 10.15
N GLU A 72 3.71 3.22 8.95
CA GLU A 72 2.73 2.20 8.58
C GLU A 72 2.90 0.95 9.43
N PHE A 73 4.12 0.42 9.56
CA PHE A 73 4.37 -0.77 10.36
C PHE A 73 3.98 -0.57 11.84
N THR A 74 4.32 0.58 12.41
CA THR A 74 3.99 0.91 13.80
C THR A 74 2.47 0.96 14.00
N ARG A 75 1.75 1.55 13.05
CA ARG A 75 0.29 1.59 13.06
C ARG A 75 -0.30 0.18 12.93
N ASP A 76 0.20 -0.63 12.01
CA ASP A 76 -0.33 -1.97 11.78
C ASP A 76 -0.14 -2.86 13.03
N LEU A 77 1.02 -2.74 13.71
CA LEU A 77 1.26 -3.41 14.99
C LEU A 77 0.23 -3.00 16.05
N LYS A 78 -0.09 -1.71 16.16
CA LYS A 78 -1.13 -1.21 17.07
C LYS A 78 -2.53 -1.72 16.70
N ALA A 79 -2.80 -1.94 15.41
CA ALA A 79 -4.06 -2.47 14.92
C ALA A 79 -4.20 -4.00 15.09
N THR A 80 -3.12 -4.72 15.44
CA THR A 80 -3.17 -6.18 15.63
C THR A 80 -4.15 -6.59 16.71
N ALA A 81 -4.56 -7.86 16.68
CA ALA A 81 -5.45 -8.44 17.70
C ALA A 81 -4.88 -8.40 19.13
N LEU A 82 -3.57 -8.15 19.29
CA LEU A 82 -2.89 -8.05 20.59
C LEU A 82 -3.09 -6.68 21.25
N ILE A 83 -3.05 -5.59 20.48
CA ILE A 83 -3.11 -4.21 20.99
C ILE A 83 -4.52 -3.62 20.82
N GLN A 84 -5.18 -3.91 19.69
CA GLN A 84 -6.55 -3.50 19.38
C GLN A 84 -6.79 -1.98 19.46
N ASP A 85 -5.80 -1.19 19.06
CA ASP A 85 -5.96 0.26 18.98
C ASP A 85 -6.99 0.63 17.90
N LYS A 86 -8.05 1.32 18.33
CA LYS A 86 -9.21 1.65 17.47
C LYS A 86 -8.87 2.69 16.40
N GLU A 87 -7.97 3.63 16.69
CA GLU A 87 -7.57 4.68 15.77
C GLU A 87 -6.61 4.14 14.70
N ALA A 88 -5.67 3.29 15.13
CA ALA A 88 -4.80 2.56 14.23
C ALA A 88 -5.62 1.66 13.28
N MET A 89 -6.61 0.95 13.83
CA MET A 89 -7.50 0.09 13.05
C MET A 89 -8.34 0.88 12.05
N SER A 90 -8.95 2.00 12.46
CA SER A 90 -9.75 2.82 11.54
C SER A 90 -8.89 3.40 10.40
N THR A 91 -7.67 3.81 10.71
CA THR A 91 -6.72 4.32 9.72
C THR A 91 -6.26 3.23 8.75
N LEU A 92 -5.93 2.04 9.26
CA LEU A 92 -5.58 0.87 8.45
C LEU A 92 -6.73 0.47 7.51
N LEU A 93 -7.97 0.44 8.00
CA LEU A 93 -9.14 0.14 7.17
C LEU A 93 -9.36 1.21 6.09
N ARG A 94 -9.15 2.49 6.42
CA ARG A 94 -9.20 3.59 5.45
C ARG A 94 -8.15 3.41 4.36
N GLN A 95 -6.93 3.03 4.71
CA GLN A 95 -5.86 2.78 3.73
C GLN A 95 -6.13 1.55 2.85
N ARG A 96 -6.54 0.42 3.43
CA ARG A 96 -6.94 -0.78 2.69
C ARG A 96 -8.03 -0.47 1.66
N ARG A 97 -9.00 0.35 2.06
CA ARG A 97 -10.10 0.79 1.20
C ARG A 97 -9.64 1.82 0.18
N GLY A 98 -8.71 2.71 0.51
CA GLY A 98 -8.11 3.68 -0.42
C GLY A 98 -9.17 4.34 -1.30
N ILE A 99 -10.09 5.02 -0.63
CA ILE A 99 -11.24 5.70 -1.25
C ILE A 99 -10.73 6.80 -2.19
N VAL A 100 -11.26 6.82 -3.40
CA VAL A 100 -10.99 7.83 -4.43
C VAL A 100 -12.23 8.69 -4.54
N ASP A 101 -12.08 9.98 -4.26
CA ASP A 101 -13.11 10.99 -4.51
C ASP A 101 -13.02 11.41 -5.98
N PRO A 102 -14.02 11.06 -6.82
CA PRO A 102 -14.00 11.42 -8.23
C PRO A 102 -14.07 12.93 -8.48
N SER A 103 -14.61 13.71 -7.53
CA SER A 103 -14.77 15.16 -7.66
C SER A 103 -13.47 15.94 -7.47
N GLN A 104 -12.49 15.34 -6.81
CA GLN A 104 -11.16 15.93 -6.56
C GLN A 104 -10.12 15.55 -7.63
N LEU A 105 -10.52 14.74 -8.62
CA LEU A 105 -9.62 14.37 -9.71
C LEU A 105 -9.39 15.60 -10.62
N PRO A 106 -8.14 15.87 -11.05
CA PRO A 106 -7.85 17.00 -11.93
C PRO A 106 -8.33 16.78 -13.38
N TRP A 107 -8.98 15.65 -13.64
CA TRP A 107 -9.62 15.29 -14.91
C TRP A 107 -11.02 14.75 -14.65
N SER A 108 -11.90 14.85 -15.65
CA SER A 108 -13.21 14.22 -15.60
C SER A 108 -13.07 12.69 -15.76
N PRO A 109 -13.39 11.87 -14.74
CA PRO A 109 -13.23 10.43 -14.80
C PRO A 109 -14.24 9.82 -15.78
N ARG A 110 -13.78 8.89 -16.62
CA ARG A 110 -14.66 8.17 -17.54
C ARG A 110 -15.60 7.22 -16.78
N PRO A 111 -16.81 6.92 -17.30
CA PRO A 111 -17.75 6.01 -16.66
C PRO A 111 -17.17 4.63 -16.34
N GLU A 112 -16.30 4.09 -17.20
CA GLU A 112 -15.65 2.79 -17.01
C GLU A 112 -14.69 2.81 -15.81
N TYR A 113 -14.00 3.93 -15.60
CA TYR A 113 -13.11 4.11 -14.46
C TYR A 113 -13.89 4.16 -13.14
N LEU A 114 -15.03 4.86 -13.12
CA LEU A 114 -15.93 4.89 -11.96
C LEU A 114 -16.51 3.49 -11.67
N ALA A 115 -16.91 2.76 -12.71
CA ALA A 115 -17.38 1.38 -12.57
C ALA A 115 -16.29 0.46 -12.00
N TRP A 116 -15.05 0.60 -12.47
CA TRP A 116 -13.90 -0.12 -11.95
C TRP A 116 -13.63 0.22 -10.47
N LEU A 117 -13.59 1.50 -10.10
CA LEU A 117 -13.41 1.94 -8.72
C LEU A 117 -14.52 1.41 -7.81
N ARG A 118 -15.79 1.46 -8.24
CA ARG A 118 -16.94 0.91 -7.50
C ARG A 118 -16.82 -0.60 -7.32
N ALA A 119 -16.50 -1.35 -8.37
CA ALA A 119 -16.31 -2.80 -8.28
C ALA A 119 -15.20 -3.17 -7.27
N GLN A 120 -14.18 -2.32 -7.19
CA GLN A 120 -13.06 -2.39 -6.27
C GLN A 120 -13.37 -1.83 -4.88
N GLY A 121 -14.57 -1.31 -4.59
CA GLY A 121 -14.92 -0.69 -3.30
C GLY A 121 -14.06 0.53 -2.96
N ARG A 122 -13.59 1.27 -3.99
CA ARG A 122 -12.80 2.51 -3.86
C ARG A 122 -13.64 3.77 -4.01
N LEU A 123 -14.90 3.67 -4.40
CA LEU A 123 -15.77 4.84 -4.47
C LEU A 123 -16.46 5.03 -3.12
N ASP A 124 -16.49 6.27 -2.63
CA ASP A 124 -17.38 6.62 -1.54
C ASP A 124 -18.79 6.81 -2.09
N GLU A 125 -19.73 5.99 -1.62
CA GLU A 125 -21.12 6.01 -2.10
C GLU A 125 -21.87 7.24 -1.59
N ALA A 126 -21.36 7.92 -0.55
CA ALA A 126 -21.93 9.15 -0.01
C ALA A 126 -21.67 10.40 -0.89
N THR A 127 -20.69 10.34 -1.81
CA THR A 127 -20.33 11.47 -2.69
C THR A 127 -21.12 11.49 -4.01
N LEU A 128 -22.00 10.51 -4.22
CA LEU A 128 -22.79 10.34 -5.45
C LEU A 128 -24.29 10.64 -5.28
N SER A 129 -24.73 11.03 -4.09
CA SER A 129 -26.12 11.37 -3.76
C SER A 129 -26.34 12.88 -3.73
#